data_AF-A0A958E564-F1
#
_entry.id   AF-A0A958E564-F1
#
_cell.length_a   1.000
_cell.length_b   1.000
_cell.length_c   1.000
_cell.angle_alpha   90.00
_cell.angle_beta   90.00
_cell.angle_gamma   90.00
#
_symmetry.space_group_name_H-M   'P 1'
#
loop_
_entity.id
_entity.type
_entity.pdbx_description
1 polymer ?
#
loop_
_entity_poly.entity_id
_entity_poly.type
_entity_poly.pdbx_seq_one_letter_code
_entity_poly.pdbx_strand_id
1 'polypeptide(L)'
;MDRIRDFIYQLIDRFRNFNWWQKILTLLAAVLLFALFMDWVVMPLYTRHGSEYELPDVTEKNVENAMDILDDNGFIPIVQDSVFDSFYPVGTVVRQNPTAFSTVKRGRRVYLVVSSGEKPIFMPKLVSETLVNARLKLREVGIEVGKVDYDYSERYPYREVVIAQSVSAGEQIYKDQAINLTVSLGPPPSSLVMPNLAGKSLESAKRELEVLGLSAGKLVTRLRYMPNLVPNTVISQSVATGTTVSEIESLELVISTDQIPQRDNGRY
;
A
#
# COMPACT_ATOMS: atom_id res chain seq x y z
N MET A 1 -8.17 -86.35 -33.30
CA MET A 1 -7.17 -85.80 -32.35
C MET A 1 -5.75 -86.27 -32.66
N ASP A 2 -5.56 -87.43 -33.30
CA ASP A 2 -4.22 -88.01 -33.53
C ASP A 2 -3.34 -87.25 -34.54
N ARG A 3 -3.91 -86.63 -35.58
CA ARG A 3 -3.13 -85.87 -36.58
C ARG A 3 -2.37 -84.67 -36.02
N ILE A 4 -2.87 -84.03 -34.96
CA ILE A 4 -2.19 -82.90 -34.32
C ILE A 4 -1.04 -83.41 -33.45
N ARG A 5 -1.24 -84.53 -32.75
CA ARG A 5 -0.18 -85.19 -31.99
C ARG A 5 0.96 -85.66 -32.90
N ASP A 6 0.65 -86.31 -34.01
CA ASP A 6 1.66 -86.79 -34.96
C ASP A 6 2.44 -85.63 -35.60
N PHE A 7 1.77 -84.52 -35.89
CA PHE A 7 2.43 -83.30 -36.36
C PHE A 7 3.38 -82.73 -35.30
N ILE A 8 2.97 -82.70 -34.03
CA ILE A 8 3.81 -82.24 -32.91
C ILE A 8 5.03 -83.16 -32.72
N TYR A 9 4.86 -84.48 -32.79
CA TYR A 9 5.97 -85.43 -32.66
C TYR A 9 6.96 -85.35 -33.83
N GLN A 10 6.48 -85.21 -35.07
CA GLN A 10 7.36 -84.98 -36.22
C GLN A 10 8.11 -83.65 -36.11
N LEU A 11 7.49 -82.60 -35.56
CA LEU A 11 8.15 -81.32 -35.32
C LEU A 11 9.27 -81.47 -34.27
N ILE A 12 9.00 -82.18 -33.17
CA ILE A 12 9.97 -82.42 -32.09
C ILE A 12 11.16 -83.25 -32.57
N ASP A 13 10.93 -84.29 -33.37
CA ASP A 13 12.02 -85.16 -33.84
C ASP A 13 12.91 -84.46 -34.88
N ARG A 14 12.34 -83.54 -35.66
CA ARG A 14 13.10 -82.67 -36.58
C ARG A 14 14.05 -81.71 -35.84
N PHE A 15 13.70 -81.30 -34.62
CA PHE A 15 14.56 -80.49 -33.75
C PHE A 15 15.68 -81.30 -33.07
N ARG A 16 15.55 -82.63 -32.97
CA ARG A 16 16.54 -83.52 -32.35
C ARG A 16 17.80 -83.72 -33.22
N ASN A 17 17.64 -83.72 -34.55
CA ASN A 17 18.73 -83.89 -35.54
C ASN A 17 19.34 -82.57 -36.05
N PHE A 18 18.98 -81.43 -35.45
CA PHE A 18 19.51 -80.12 -35.85
C PHE A 18 20.95 -79.94 -35.35
N ASN A 19 21.86 -79.56 -36.25
CA ASN A 19 23.23 -79.22 -35.89
C ASN A 19 23.23 -77.99 -34.94
N TRP A 20 24.19 -77.90 -34.03
CA TRP A 20 24.21 -76.85 -32.99
C TRP A 20 24.09 -75.41 -33.53
N TRP A 21 24.74 -75.08 -34.66
CA TRP A 21 24.60 -73.79 -35.36
C TRP A 21 23.16 -73.47 -35.80
N GLN A 22 22.44 -74.52 -36.17
CA GLN A 22 21.07 -74.48 -36.68
C GLN A 22 20.08 -74.20 -35.51
N LYS A 23 20.39 -74.66 -34.29
CA LYS A 23 19.70 -74.29 -33.05
C LYS A 23 19.97 -72.83 -32.64
N ILE A 24 21.20 -72.35 -32.83
CA ILE A 24 21.55 -70.93 -32.61
C ILE A 24 20.79 -70.03 -33.58
N LEU A 25 20.70 -70.41 -34.86
CA LEU A 25 20.00 -69.65 -35.89
C LEU A 25 18.49 -69.57 -35.64
N THR A 26 17.87 -70.66 -35.20
CA THR A 26 16.44 -70.68 -34.82
C THR A 26 16.17 -69.88 -33.55
N LEU A 27 17.06 -69.93 -32.56
CA LEU A 27 16.97 -69.09 -31.36
C LEU A 27 17.12 -67.60 -31.70
N LEU A 28 18.09 -67.24 -32.54
CA LEU A 28 18.25 -65.86 -33.02
C LEU A 28 17.02 -65.38 -33.80
N ALA A 29 16.48 -66.21 -34.70
CA ALA A 29 15.25 -65.89 -35.43
C ALA A 29 14.06 -65.72 -34.49
N ALA A 30 13.94 -66.56 -33.45
CA ALA A 30 12.88 -66.44 -32.45
C ALA A 30 13.02 -65.18 -31.59
N VAL A 31 14.24 -64.81 -31.18
CA VAL A 31 14.51 -63.56 -30.45
C VAL A 31 14.20 -62.35 -31.33
N LEU A 32 14.56 -62.39 -32.61
CA LEU A 32 14.30 -61.30 -33.55
C LEU A 32 12.80 -61.15 -33.83
N LEU A 33 12.07 -62.27 -34.04
CA LEU A 33 10.61 -62.26 -34.14
C LEU A 33 9.94 -61.78 -32.86
N PHE A 34 10.46 -62.16 -31.70
CA PHE A 34 9.96 -61.67 -30.41
C PHE A 34 10.20 -60.17 -30.26
N ALA A 35 11.38 -59.66 -30.63
CA ALA A 35 11.66 -58.23 -30.64
C ALA A 35 10.73 -57.46 -31.59
N LEU A 36 10.51 -57.98 -32.80
CA LEU A 36 9.55 -57.40 -33.77
C LEU A 36 8.11 -57.47 -33.27
N PHE A 37 7.70 -58.56 -32.62
CA PHE A 37 6.38 -58.69 -32.02
C PHE A 37 6.20 -57.72 -30.84
N MET A 38 7.23 -57.59 -30.00
CA MET A 38 7.24 -56.61 -28.92
C MET A 38 7.11 -55.20 -29.49
N ASP A 39 7.85 -54.85 -30.55
CA ASP A 39 7.80 -53.53 -31.18
C ASP A 39 6.50 -53.26 -31.96
N TRP A 40 5.94 -54.27 -32.65
CA TRP A 40 4.75 -54.12 -33.48
C TRP A 40 3.43 -54.24 -32.72
N VAL A 41 3.40 -54.99 -31.62
CA VAL A 41 2.16 -55.29 -30.87
C VAL A 41 2.22 -54.72 -29.46
N VAL A 42 3.26 -55.04 -28.70
CA VAL A 42 3.32 -54.71 -27.26
C VAL A 42 3.63 -53.23 -27.03
N MET A 43 4.58 -52.66 -27.78
CA MET A 43 4.95 -51.26 -27.69
C MET A 43 3.76 -50.34 -28.01
N PRO A 44 3.02 -50.49 -29.13
CA PRO A 44 1.84 -49.66 -29.42
C PRO A 44 0.72 -49.78 -28.38
N LEU A 45 0.52 -50.98 -27.81
CA LEU A 45 -0.45 -51.21 -26.75
C LEU A 45 -0.04 -50.56 -25.43
N TYR A 46 1.25 -50.53 -25.11
CA TYR A 46 1.79 -49.95 -23.88
C TYR A 46 1.91 -48.43 -23.96
N THR A 47 2.39 -47.89 -25.08
CA THR A 47 2.54 -46.44 -25.26
C THR A 47 1.24 -45.72 -25.59
N ARG A 48 0.19 -46.44 -26.05
CA ARG A 48 -1.10 -45.89 -26.49
C ARG A 48 -0.89 -44.60 -27.29
N HIS A 49 -0.32 -44.70 -28.48
CA HIS A 49 -0.41 -43.60 -29.45
C HIS A 49 -1.90 -43.32 -29.73
N GLY A 50 -2.38 -42.11 -29.48
CA GLY A 50 -3.73 -41.73 -29.95
C GLY A 50 -4.57 -40.81 -29.10
N SER A 51 -4.07 -40.21 -28.02
CA SER A 51 -4.81 -39.13 -27.34
C SER A 51 -3.85 -38.10 -26.76
N GLU A 52 -3.01 -37.60 -27.65
CA GLU A 52 -2.22 -36.40 -27.45
C GLU A 52 -3.15 -35.21 -27.70
N TYR A 53 -3.35 -34.39 -26.67
CA TYR A 53 -4.21 -33.22 -26.70
C TYR A 53 -3.32 -31.98 -26.74
N GLU A 54 -3.72 -31.00 -27.55
CA GLU A 54 -3.10 -29.70 -27.55
C GLU A 54 -3.50 -28.96 -26.26
N LEU A 55 -2.50 -28.49 -25.53
CA LEU A 55 -2.74 -27.78 -24.28
C LEU A 55 -3.27 -26.36 -24.59
N PRO A 56 -4.45 -25.96 -24.09
CA PRO A 56 -4.94 -24.60 -24.29
C PRO A 56 -4.03 -23.58 -23.60
N ASP A 57 -4.03 -22.37 -24.16
CA ASP A 57 -3.39 -21.23 -23.52
C ASP A 57 -4.33 -20.63 -22.46
N VAL A 58 -3.88 -20.69 -21.21
CA VAL A 58 -4.55 -20.08 -20.07
C VAL A 58 -3.74 -18.94 -19.47
N THR A 59 -2.65 -18.52 -20.11
CA THR A 59 -1.95 -17.29 -19.73
C THR A 59 -2.86 -16.08 -19.90
N GLU A 60 -2.63 -15.06 -19.07
CA GLU A 60 -3.42 -13.81 -19.01
C GLU A 60 -4.89 -13.98 -18.58
N LYS A 61 -5.35 -15.22 -18.33
CA LYS A 61 -6.69 -15.48 -17.81
C LYS A 61 -6.71 -15.44 -16.28
N ASN A 62 -7.87 -15.17 -15.71
CA ASN A 62 -8.10 -15.37 -14.28
C ASN A 62 -7.91 -16.86 -13.92
N VAL A 63 -7.32 -17.13 -12.76
CA VAL A 63 -7.00 -18.48 -12.28
C VAL A 63 -8.21 -19.40 -12.21
N GLU A 64 -9.38 -18.89 -11.83
CA GLU A 64 -10.63 -19.67 -11.77
C GLU A 64 -11.04 -20.11 -13.18
N ASN A 65 -11.12 -19.15 -14.12
CA ASN A 65 -11.41 -19.46 -15.53
C ASN A 65 -10.34 -20.39 -16.16
N ALA A 66 -9.08 -20.24 -15.78
CA ALA A 66 -7.99 -21.08 -16.26
C ALA A 66 -8.12 -22.53 -15.74
N MET A 67 -8.53 -22.71 -14.48
CA MET A 67 -8.81 -24.02 -13.90
C MET A 67 -9.96 -24.70 -14.64
N ASP A 68 -11.07 -23.98 -14.86
CA ASP A 68 -12.23 -24.52 -15.57
C ASP A 68 -11.88 -24.96 -16.99
N ILE A 69 -11.15 -24.12 -17.75
CA ILE A 69 -10.69 -24.46 -19.10
C ILE A 69 -9.81 -25.72 -19.09
N LEU A 70 -8.90 -25.84 -18.13
CA LEU A 70 -7.99 -26.99 -18.06
C LEU A 70 -8.73 -28.26 -17.67
N ASP A 71 -9.64 -28.20 -16.69
CA ASP A 71 -10.45 -29.32 -16.24
C ASP A 71 -11.41 -29.80 -17.35
N ASP A 72 -12.07 -28.88 -18.05
CA ASP A 72 -12.96 -29.18 -19.19
C ASP A 72 -12.21 -29.86 -20.34
N ASN A 73 -10.93 -29.52 -20.54
CA ASN A 73 -10.05 -30.16 -21.53
C ASN A 73 -9.37 -31.44 -20.99
N GLY A 74 -9.71 -31.88 -19.78
CA GLY A 74 -9.21 -33.12 -19.19
C GLY A 74 -7.76 -33.06 -18.71
N PHE A 75 -7.27 -31.87 -18.38
CA PHE A 75 -5.99 -31.63 -17.71
C PHE A 75 -6.21 -31.46 -16.20
N ILE A 76 -5.12 -31.42 -15.43
CA ILE A 76 -5.19 -31.24 -13.97
C ILE A 76 -4.45 -29.94 -13.62
N PRO A 77 -5.15 -28.81 -13.42
CA PRO A 77 -4.55 -27.55 -13.05
C PRO A 77 -4.01 -27.59 -11.62
N ILE A 78 -2.81 -27.06 -11.40
CA ILE A 78 -2.19 -26.94 -10.08
C ILE A 78 -1.57 -25.55 -9.97
N VAL A 79 -2.05 -24.73 -9.03
CA VAL A 79 -1.35 -23.49 -8.69
C VAL A 79 -0.10 -23.87 -7.90
N GLN A 80 1.06 -23.69 -8.54
CA GLN A 80 2.33 -24.07 -7.98
C GLN A 80 2.95 -22.95 -7.16
N ASP A 81 2.84 -21.71 -7.65
CA ASP A 81 3.54 -20.56 -7.09
C ASP A 81 2.79 -19.25 -7.44
N SER A 82 3.20 -18.17 -6.78
CA SER A 82 2.72 -16.82 -7.07
C SER A 82 3.89 -15.85 -7.19
N VAL A 83 3.79 -14.90 -8.12
CA VAL A 83 4.82 -13.88 -8.35
C VAL A 83 4.23 -12.49 -8.24
N PHE A 84 5.02 -11.54 -7.74
CA PHE A 84 4.63 -10.13 -7.81
C PHE A 84 4.81 -9.63 -9.24
N ASP A 85 3.74 -9.08 -9.80
CA ASP A 85 3.69 -8.56 -11.16
C ASP A 85 2.86 -7.28 -11.18
N SER A 86 3.44 -6.17 -11.65
CA SER A 86 2.76 -4.88 -11.70
C SER A 86 1.85 -4.72 -12.92
N PHE A 87 1.97 -5.59 -13.92
CA PHE A 87 1.18 -5.54 -15.16
C PHE A 87 -0.08 -6.39 -15.04
N TYR A 88 0.04 -7.60 -14.48
CA TYR A 88 -1.09 -8.51 -14.31
C TYR A 88 -1.79 -8.33 -12.97
N PRO A 89 -3.14 -8.15 -12.94
CA PRO A 89 -3.91 -8.11 -11.71
C PRO A 89 -3.78 -9.40 -10.87
N VAL A 90 -4.06 -9.28 -9.57
CA VAL A 90 -4.08 -10.42 -8.63
C VAL A 90 -4.97 -11.54 -9.18
N GLY A 91 -4.47 -12.77 -9.14
CA GLY A 91 -5.20 -13.96 -9.59
C GLY A 91 -5.12 -14.21 -11.10
N THR A 92 -4.37 -13.42 -11.86
CA THR A 92 -4.12 -13.68 -13.28
C THR A 92 -3.00 -14.71 -13.47
N VAL A 93 -3.14 -15.66 -14.39
CA VAL A 93 -2.09 -16.63 -14.72
C VAL A 93 -0.99 -15.94 -15.53
N VAL A 94 0.22 -15.86 -14.95
CA VAL A 94 1.39 -15.25 -15.57
C VAL A 94 2.15 -16.28 -16.42
N ARG A 95 2.18 -17.53 -15.95
CA ARG A 95 2.91 -18.60 -16.63
C ARG A 95 2.23 -19.94 -16.40
N GLN A 96 2.24 -20.77 -17.44
CA GLN A 96 1.85 -22.17 -17.37
C GLN A 96 3.02 -23.09 -17.74
N ASN A 97 3.03 -24.29 -17.19
CA ASN A 97 3.97 -25.36 -17.54
C ASN A 97 3.24 -26.72 -17.51
N PRO A 98 3.18 -27.49 -18.63
CA PRO A 98 3.81 -27.25 -19.94
C PRO A 98 3.34 -25.97 -20.65
N THR A 99 4.13 -25.50 -21.61
CA THR A 99 3.80 -24.27 -22.38
C THR A 99 2.53 -24.47 -23.18
N ALA A 100 1.80 -23.39 -23.44
CA ALA A 100 0.61 -23.41 -24.29
C ALA A 100 0.90 -24.04 -25.66
N PHE A 101 -0.13 -24.64 -26.25
CA PHE A 101 -0.12 -25.34 -27.54
C PHE A 101 0.85 -26.54 -27.61
N SER A 102 1.42 -26.95 -26.47
CA SER A 102 2.22 -28.17 -26.41
C SER A 102 1.33 -29.41 -26.45
N THR A 103 1.84 -30.44 -27.10
CA THR A 103 1.15 -31.72 -27.22
C THR A 103 1.42 -32.58 -25.98
N VAL A 104 0.37 -32.87 -25.21
CA VAL A 104 0.48 -33.57 -23.93
C VAL A 104 -0.56 -34.68 -23.81
N LYS A 105 -0.28 -35.67 -22.96
CA LYS A 105 -1.24 -36.74 -22.68
C LYS A 105 -2.39 -36.21 -21.81
N ARG A 106 -3.58 -36.81 -21.96
CA ARG A 106 -4.72 -36.54 -21.07
C ARG A 106 -4.36 -36.76 -19.60
N GLY A 107 -4.96 -35.97 -18.71
CA GLY A 107 -4.68 -36.02 -17.27
C GLY A 107 -3.30 -35.48 -16.90
N ARG A 108 -2.61 -34.81 -17.83
CA ARG A 108 -1.35 -34.12 -17.53
C ARG A 108 -1.60 -33.00 -16.51
N ARG A 109 -0.75 -32.95 -15.50
CA ARG A 109 -0.69 -31.83 -14.56
C ARG A 109 -0.13 -30.60 -15.24
N VAL A 110 -0.84 -29.48 -15.10
CA VAL A 110 -0.48 -28.19 -15.65
C VAL A 110 -0.25 -27.26 -14.47
N TYR A 111 1.00 -26.86 -14.29
CA TYR A 111 1.40 -25.98 -13.19
C TYR A 111 1.22 -24.53 -13.61
N LEU A 112 0.50 -23.78 -12.80
CA LEU A 112 0.21 -22.38 -13.00
C LEU A 112 1.00 -21.54 -11.99
N VAL A 113 1.56 -20.44 -12.48
CA VAL A 113 2.12 -19.36 -11.67
C VAL A 113 1.20 -18.17 -11.81
N VAL A 114 0.68 -17.70 -10.69
CA VAL A 114 -0.32 -16.63 -10.66
C VAL A 114 0.28 -15.31 -10.18
N SER A 115 -0.29 -14.20 -10.63
CA SER A 115 0.08 -12.87 -10.16
C SER A 115 -0.48 -12.64 -8.75
N SER A 116 0.37 -12.19 -7.84
CA SER A 116 0.00 -11.62 -6.53
C SER A 116 -0.17 -10.10 -6.61
N GLY A 117 -0.22 -9.53 -7.81
CA GLY A 117 -0.29 -8.10 -8.06
C GLY A 117 1.05 -7.39 -7.83
N GLU A 118 1.01 -6.05 -7.79
CA GLU A 118 2.20 -5.25 -7.55
C GLU A 118 2.80 -5.56 -6.18
N LYS A 119 4.14 -5.60 -6.12
CA LYS A 119 4.86 -5.78 -4.85
C LYS A 119 4.53 -4.62 -3.90
N PRO A 120 3.91 -4.89 -2.73
CA PRO A 120 3.58 -3.83 -1.80
C PRO A 120 4.86 -3.27 -1.16
N ILE A 121 4.79 -1.98 -0.86
CA ILE A 121 5.76 -1.25 -0.07
C ILE A 121 5.12 -1.02 1.30
N PHE A 122 5.92 -1.00 2.37
CA PHE A 122 5.40 -0.73 3.71
C PHE A 122 5.60 0.74 4.06
N MET A 123 4.53 1.38 4.52
CA MET A 123 4.51 2.79 4.86
C MET A 123 5.48 3.07 6.03
N PRO A 124 6.51 3.91 5.84
CA PRO A 124 7.42 4.27 6.92
C PRO A 124 6.70 5.08 8.02
N LYS A 125 7.25 5.06 9.23
CA LYS A 125 6.83 5.96 10.30
C LYS A 125 7.42 7.34 10.06
N LEU A 126 6.54 8.32 9.79
CA LEU A 126 6.89 9.71 9.52
C LEU A 126 6.44 10.65 10.65
N VAL A 127 5.45 10.26 11.44
CA VAL A 127 5.03 11.03 12.63
C VAL A 127 6.22 11.29 13.54
N SER A 128 6.33 12.51 14.07
CA SER A 128 7.44 13.06 14.87
C SER A 128 8.76 13.33 14.13
N GLU A 129 8.82 13.12 12.81
CA GLU A 129 9.96 13.53 11.98
C GLU A 129 9.77 14.95 11.42
N THR A 130 10.88 15.58 11.02
CA THR A 130 10.81 16.82 10.25
C THR A 130 10.25 16.57 8.85
N LEU A 131 9.60 17.57 8.26
CA LEU A 131 9.08 17.50 6.89
C LEU A 131 10.18 17.12 5.87
N VAL A 132 11.41 17.59 6.10
CA VAL A 132 12.57 17.27 5.27
C VAL A 132 12.92 15.78 5.36
N ASN A 133 13.05 15.23 6.57
CA ASN A 133 13.34 13.81 6.77
C ASN A 133 12.21 12.92 6.23
N ALA A 134 10.95 13.34 6.42
CA ALA A 134 9.81 12.59 5.93
C ALA A 134 9.80 12.49 4.40
N ARG A 135 10.14 13.58 3.70
CA ARG A 135 10.30 13.60 2.23
C ARG A 135 11.42 12.67 1.75
N LEU A 136 12.55 12.62 2.46
CA LEU A 136 13.66 11.73 2.13
C LEU A 136 13.26 10.25 2.30
N LYS A 137 12.65 9.90 3.43
CA LYS A 137 12.17 8.53 3.70
C LYS A 137 11.16 8.05 2.67
N LEU A 138 10.23 8.91 2.25
CA LEU A 138 9.27 8.56 1.20
C LEU A 138 9.94 8.37 -0.16
N ARG A 139 10.92 9.22 -0.51
CA ARG A 139 11.69 9.08 -1.75
C ARG A 139 12.53 7.79 -1.79
N GLU A 140 13.12 7.40 -0.66
CA GLU A 140 13.88 6.14 -0.56
C GLU A 140 13.04 4.90 -0.88
N VAL A 141 11.74 4.94 -0.53
CA VAL A 141 10.79 3.89 -0.88
C VAL A 141 10.10 4.14 -2.22
N GLY A 142 10.50 5.15 -2.99
CA GLY A 142 9.96 5.44 -4.31
C GLY A 142 8.54 6.01 -4.32
N ILE A 143 8.13 6.66 -3.23
CA ILE A 143 6.80 7.26 -3.06
C ILE A 143 6.94 8.78 -3.07
N GLU A 144 6.03 9.45 -3.78
CA GLU A 144 5.98 10.90 -3.81
C GLU A 144 5.09 11.46 -2.67
N VAL A 145 5.50 12.62 -2.15
CA VAL A 145 4.68 13.35 -1.18
C VAL A 145 3.54 14.03 -1.91
N GLY A 146 2.32 13.77 -1.46
CA GLY A 146 1.12 14.44 -1.96
C GLY A 146 0.92 15.81 -1.31
N LYS A 147 -0.30 16.04 -0.83
CA LYS A 147 -0.68 17.30 -0.18
C LYS A 147 -0.02 17.40 1.21
N VAL A 148 0.55 18.57 1.49
CA VAL A 148 1.06 18.92 2.82
C VAL A 148 0.12 19.94 3.43
N ASP A 149 -0.62 19.53 4.45
CA ASP A 149 -1.47 20.38 5.26
C ASP A 149 -0.74 20.84 6.52
N TYR A 150 -1.14 21.99 7.06
CA TYR A 150 -0.53 22.58 8.23
C TYR A 150 -1.59 22.83 9.30
N ASP A 151 -1.31 22.40 10.53
CA ASP A 151 -2.23 22.56 11.66
C ASP A 151 -1.48 22.83 12.96
N TYR A 152 -2.16 23.43 13.93
CA TYR A 152 -1.61 23.66 15.26
C TYR A 152 -1.64 22.38 16.09
N SER A 153 -0.62 22.20 16.93
CA SER A 153 -0.57 21.05 17.83
C SER A 153 0.08 21.41 19.16
N GLU A 154 -0.66 21.20 20.25
CA GLU A 154 -0.10 21.27 21.61
C GLU A 154 0.91 20.13 21.86
N ARG A 155 0.68 18.95 21.26
CA ARG A 155 1.53 17.78 21.43
C ARG A 155 2.87 17.92 20.72
N TYR A 156 2.90 18.63 19.60
CA TYR A 156 4.08 18.82 18.77
C TYR A 156 4.45 20.31 18.71
N PRO A 157 5.21 20.81 19.70
CA PRO A 157 5.47 22.25 19.83
C PRO A 157 6.43 22.81 18.76
N TYR A 158 7.22 21.94 18.12
CA TYR A 158 8.14 22.34 17.06
C TYR A 158 7.41 22.45 15.73
N ARG A 159 7.67 23.56 15.02
CA ARG A 159 7.21 23.76 13.64
C ARG A 159 7.87 22.78 12.69
N GLU A 160 7.21 22.54 11.55
CA GLU A 160 7.73 21.69 10.47
C GLU A 160 7.91 20.21 10.85
N VAL A 161 7.30 19.77 11.95
CA VAL A 161 7.24 18.36 12.36
C VAL A 161 5.96 17.72 11.87
N VAL A 162 6.04 16.53 11.28
CA VAL A 162 4.89 15.76 10.83
C VAL A 162 4.11 15.26 12.05
N ILE A 163 2.84 15.65 12.14
CA ILE A 163 1.93 15.26 13.22
C ILE A 163 0.97 14.14 12.80
N ALA A 164 0.68 14.05 11.51
CA ALA A 164 -0.15 12.99 10.94
C ALA A 164 0.32 12.61 9.53
N GLN A 165 0.08 11.37 9.17
CA GLN A 165 0.27 10.81 7.85
C GLN A 165 -1.05 10.16 7.41
N SER A 166 -1.41 10.31 6.14
CA SER A 166 -2.68 9.79 5.58
C SER A 166 -2.82 8.26 5.64
N VAL A 167 -1.70 7.55 5.59
CA VAL A 167 -1.61 6.09 5.68
C VAL A 167 -0.80 5.74 6.93
N SER A 168 -1.26 4.80 7.75
CA SER A 168 -0.58 4.49 9.01
C SER A 168 0.76 3.81 8.78
N ALA A 169 1.70 3.95 9.71
CA ALA A 169 2.99 3.26 9.62
C ALA A 169 2.79 1.74 9.62
N GLY A 170 3.44 1.03 8.69
CA GLY A 170 3.35 -0.42 8.51
C GLY A 170 2.19 -0.89 7.62
N GLU A 171 1.30 0.00 7.19
CA GLU A 171 0.29 -0.35 6.17
C GLU A 171 0.94 -0.51 4.78
N GLN A 172 0.28 -1.26 3.90
CA GLN A 172 0.74 -1.49 2.53
C GLN A 172 0.41 -0.28 1.65
N ILE A 173 1.38 0.13 0.84
CA ILE A 173 1.28 1.21 -0.15
C ILE A 173 1.87 0.75 -1.49
N TYR A 174 1.43 1.40 -2.57
CA TYR A 174 1.84 1.12 -3.95
C TYR A 174 2.53 2.35 -4.56
N LYS A 175 3.37 2.15 -5.60
CA LYS A 175 4.26 3.22 -6.12
C LYS A 175 3.54 4.49 -6.57
N ASP A 176 2.32 4.34 -7.09
CA ASP A 176 1.54 5.48 -7.63
C ASP A 176 0.65 6.14 -6.56
N GLN A 177 0.74 5.72 -5.30
CA GLN A 177 -0.05 6.26 -4.22
C GLN A 177 0.61 7.52 -3.63
N ALA A 178 -0.07 8.67 -3.76
CA ALA A 178 0.37 9.91 -3.11
C ALA A 178 0.06 9.88 -1.61
N ILE A 179 1.06 10.21 -0.78
CA ILE A 179 0.92 10.25 0.67
C ILE A 179 0.80 11.70 1.15
N ASN A 180 -0.35 12.03 1.73
CA ASN A 180 -0.58 13.33 2.35
C ASN A 180 -0.02 13.35 3.77
N LEU A 181 0.52 14.50 4.17
CA LEU A 181 1.11 14.74 5.48
C LEU A 181 0.46 15.97 6.13
N THR A 182 0.29 15.93 7.44
CA THR A 182 -0.07 17.10 8.25
C THR A 182 1.14 17.49 9.09
N VAL A 183 1.47 18.77 9.07
CA VAL A 183 2.68 19.34 9.67
C VAL A 183 2.30 20.36 10.74
N SER A 184 3.02 20.36 11.85
CA SER A 184 2.79 21.27 12.97
C SER A 184 3.18 22.71 12.62
N LEU A 185 2.28 23.64 12.95
CA LEU A 185 2.54 25.08 13.06
C LEU A 185 3.04 25.51 14.45
N GLY A 186 3.23 24.53 15.35
CA GLY A 186 3.48 24.73 16.77
C GLY A 186 2.19 24.75 17.59
N PRO A 187 2.24 25.13 18.87
CA PRO A 187 1.06 25.24 19.72
C PRO A 187 0.07 26.27 19.13
N PRO A 188 -1.24 26.08 19.34
CA PRO A 188 -2.22 27.08 18.96
C PRO A 188 -1.89 28.42 19.63
N PRO A 189 -2.10 29.55 18.95
CA PRO A 189 -1.93 30.85 19.59
C PRO A 189 -2.85 30.94 20.81
N SER A 190 -2.32 31.43 21.93
CA SER A 190 -3.10 31.63 23.15
C SER A 190 -4.25 32.60 22.86
N SER A 191 -5.47 32.10 22.77
CA SER A 191 -6.64 32.95 22.58
C SER A 191 -6.97 33.67 23.88
N LEU A 192 -6.95 34.99 23.86
CA LEU A 192 -7.30 35.83 24.99
C LEU A 192 -8.75 36.31 24.86
N VAL A 193 -9.59 36.06 25.87
CA VAL A 193 -10.90 36.69 25.97
C VAL A 193 -10.74 38.05 26.64
N MET A 194 -11.13 39.12 25.94
CA MET A 194 -10.99 40.47 26.45
C MET A 194 -11.92 40.70 27.66
N PRO A 195 -11.37 40.96 28.87
CA PRO A 195 -12.19 41.23 30.05
C PRO A 195 -12.96 42.55 29.90
N ASN A 196 -13.96 42.74 30.76
CA ASN A 196 -14.61 44.04 30.89
C ASN A 196 -13.78 44.94 31.82
N LEU A 197 -13.11 45.93 31.25
CA LEU A 197 -12.30 46.89 32.00
C LEU A 197 -13.06 48.18 32.30
N ALA A 198 -14.22 48.41 31.68
CA ALA A 198 -14.99 49.63 31.88
C ALA A 198 -15.44 49.77 33.35
N GLY A 199 -15.23 50.96 33.91
CA GLY A 199 -15.53 51.27 35.31
C GLY A 199 -14.46 50.82 36.32
N LYS A 200 -13.42 50.09 35.89
CA LYS A 200 -12.29 49.73 36.77
C LYS A 200 -11.26 50.84 36.83
N SER A 201 -10.45 50.85 37.90
CA SER A 201 -9.27 51.72 37.97
C SER A 201 -8.19 51.26 36.98
N LEU A 202 -7.40 52.19 36.46
CA LEU A 202 -6.30 51.90 35.54
C LEU A 202 -5.32 50.85 36.11
N GLU A 203 -5.03 50.92 37.41
CA GLU A 203 -4.14 49.96 38.08
C GLU A 203 -4.75 48.56 38.17
N SER A 204 -6.04 48.47 38.48
CA SER A 204 -6.75 47.17 38.47
C SER A 204 -6.81 46.58 37.07
N ALA A 205 -7.11 47.41 36.06
CA ALA A 205 -7.16 47.01 34.67
C ALA A 205 -5.80 46.51 34.17
N LYS A 206 -4.71 47.21 34.51
CA LYS A 206 -3.34 46.78 34.18
C LYS A 206 -2.99 45.42 34.75
N ARG A 207 -3.25 45.19 36.04
CA ARG A 207 -2.98 43.89 36.68
C ARG A 207 -3.75 42.74 36.03
N GLU A 208 -5.02 42.98 35.71
CA GLU A 208 -5.86 41.98 35.04
C GLU A 208 -5.33 41.66 33.63
N LEU A 209 -4.85 42.67 32.89
CA LEU A 209 -4.23 42.48 31.58
C LEU A 209 -2.84 41.80 31.66
N GLU A 210 -2.06 42.07 32.70
CA GLU A 210 -0.76 41.41 32.94
C GLU A 210 -0.92 39.91 33.23
N VAL A 211 -1.92 39.53 34.03
CA VAL A 211 -2.27 38.11 34.27
C VAL A 211 -2.63 37.39 32.97
N LEU A 212 -3.19 38.12 32.01
CA LEU A 212 -3.59 37.65 30.70
C LEU A 212 -2.45 37.68 29.66
N GLY A 213 -1.22 38.04 30.08
CA GLY A 213 -0.03 38.04 29.23
C GLY A 213 0.11 39.27 28.32
N LEU A 214 -0.66 40.34 28.55
CA LEU A 214 -0.53 41.59 27.82
C LEU A 214 0.48 42.53 28.49
N SER A 215 1.67 42.62 27.90
CA SER A 215 2.72 43.53 28.38
C SER A 215 2.35 45.01 28.20
N ALA A 216 2.73 45.85 29.18
CA ALA A 216 2.44 47.29 29.20
C ALA A 216 2.89 48.08 27.95
N GLY A 217 3.86 47.58 27.17
CA GLY A 217 4.31 48.19 25.92
C GLY A 217 3.27 48.19 24.79
N LYS A 218 2.20 47.40 24.92
CA LYS A 218 1.08 47.34 23.96
C LYS A 218 -0.12 48.19 24.40
N LEU A 219 -0.04 48.84 25.56
CA LEU A 219 -1.14 49.62 26.13
C LEU A 219 -1.00 51.11 25.78
N VAL A 220 -1.97 51.63 25.03
CA VAL A 220 -2.06 53.07 24.72
C VAL A 220 -3.17 53.68 25.58
N THR A 221 -2.88 54.74 26.33
CA THR A 221 -3.90 55.42 27.16
C THR A 221 -4.28 56.77 26.57
N ARG A 222 -5.58 57.02 26.36
CA ARG A 222 -6.11 58.35 26.00
C ARG A 222 -6.90 58.95 27.17
N LEU A 223 -6.68 60.23 27.44
CA LEU A 223 -7.40 60.95 28.50
C LEU A 223 -8.71 61.54 27.96
N ARG A 224 -9.79 61.42 28.73
CA ARG A 224 -11.05 62.11 28.49
C ARG A 224 -11.48 62.86 29.74
N TYR A 225 -11.78 64.15 29.57
CA TYR A 225 -12.27 65.01 30.65
C TYR A 225 -13.64 64.51 31.15
N MET A 226 -13.70 64.13 32.43
CA MET A 226 -14.93 63.70 33.10
C MET A 226 -14.91 64.18 34.56
N PRO A 227 -15.43 65.38 34.86
CA PRO A 227 -15.37 65.96 36.22
C PRO A 227 -16.21 65.21 37.25
N ASN A 228 -17.18 64.40 36.79
CA ASN A 228 -18.08 63.62 37.65
C ASN A 228 -17.62 62.17 37.84
N LEU A 229 -16.45 61.80 37.32
CA LEU A 229 -15.91 60.44 37.45
C LEU A 229 -14.56 60.49 38.17
N VAL A 230 -14.30 59.50 39.03
CA VAL A 230 -13.01 59.38 39.72
C VAL A 230 -11.88 59.35 38.69
N PRO A 231 -10.81 60.14 38.83
CA PRO A 231 -9.68 60.14 37.90
C PRO A 231 -9.07 58.74 37.72
N ASN A 232 -8.51 58.47 36.55
CA ASN A 232 -7.90 57.18 36.17
C ASN A 232 -8.88 55.99 36.14
N THR A 233 -10.17 56.26 35.94
CA THR A 233 -11.18 55.22 35.71
C THR A 233 -11.29 54.93 34.22
N VAL A 234 -11.31 53.65 33.84
CA VAL A 234 -11.45 53.25 32.43
C VAL A 234 -12.88 53.51 31.97
N ILE A 235 -13.02 54.31 30.92
CA ILE A 235 -14.29 54.69 30.29
C ILE A 235 -14.63 53.73 29.16
N SER A 236 -13.65 53.42 28.32
CA SER A 236 -13.81 52.52 27.19
C SER A 236 -12.50 51.86 26.80
N GLN A 237 -12.62 50.71 26.15
CA GLN A 237 -11.53 49.91 25.60
C GLN A 237 -11.71 49.78 24.09
N SER A 238 -10.63 49.74 23.32
CA SER A 238 -10.69 49.60 21.85
C SER A 238 -11.21 48.24 21.41
N VAL A 239 -10.82 47.18 22.11
CA VAL A 239 -11.33 45.82 21.90
C VAL A 239 -12.53 45.62 22.79
N ALA A 240 -13.69 45.23 22.24
CA ALA A 240 -14.89 45.03 23.04
C ALA A 240 -14.72 43.93 24.09
N THR A 241 -15.51 43.99 25.16
CA THR A 241 -15.54 42.89 26.14
C THR A 241 -16.08 41.61 25.51
N GLY A 242 -15.51 40.46 25.88
CA GLY A 242 -15.91 39.15 25.36
C GLY A 242 -15.36 38.83 23.97
N THR A 243 -14.64 39.77 23.32
CA THR A 243 -13.98 39.49 22.05
C THR A 243 -12.81 38.53 22.28
N THR A 244 -12.77 37.43 21.55
CA THR A 244 -11.63 36.51 21.54
C THR A 244 -10.58 37.02 20.56
N VAL A 245 -9.37 37.28 21.06
CA VAL A 245 -8.26 37.78 20.25
C VAL A 245 -7.05 36.88 20.43
N SER A 246 -6.48 36.41 19.32
CA SER A 246 -5.32 35.50 19.33
C SER A 246 -4.00 36.23 19.57
N GLU A 247 -3.91 37.49 19.12
CA GLU A 247 -2.77 38.39 19.33
C GLU A 247 -3.28 39.83 19.35
N ILE A 248 -2.93 40.60 20.38
CA ILE A 248 -3.21 42.05 20.43
C ILE A 248 -1.93 42.78 20.04
N GLU A 249 -2.00 43.57 18.97
CA GLU A 249 -0.91 44.48 18.56
C GLU A 249 -0.86 45.70 19.48
N SER A 250 -2.01 46.34 19.72
CA SER A 250 -2.17 47.42 20.70
C SER A 250 -3.59 47.44 21.29
N LEU A 251 -3.69 47.77 22.58
CA LEU A 251 -4.93 47.97 23.30
C LEU A 251 -5.02 49.44 23.72
N GLU A 252 -6.05 50.14 23.25
CA GLU A 252 -6.29 51.53 23.65
C GLU A 252 -7.32 51.58 24.79
N LEU A 253 -6.96 52.22 25.91
CA LEU A 253 -7.87 52.53 27.00
C LEU A 253 -8.12 54.03 27.09
N VAL A 254 -9.38 54.43 27.06
CA VAL A 254 -9.79 55.80 27.37
C VAL A 254 -10.03 55.89 28.87
N ILE A 255 -9.31 56.76 29.57
CA ILE A 255 -9.42 56.93 31.02
C ILE A 255 -9.91 58.34 31.38
N SER A 256 -10.61 58.47 32.51
CA SER A 256 -11.08 59.75 33.03
C SER A 256 -9.94 60.61 33.58
N THR A 257 -10.08 61.90 33.36
CA THR A 257 -9.28 62.94 34.02
C THR A 257 -10.18 64.07 34.51
N ASP A 258 -9.83 64.63 35.65
CA ASP A 258 -10.41 65.83 36.27
C ASP A 258 -9.81 67.13 35.72
N GLN A 259 -8.79 67.03 34.87
CA GLN A 259 -8.17 68.15 34.19
C GLN A 259 -8.57 68.16 32.72
N ILE A 260 -8.93 69.33 32.18
CA ILE A 260 -9.18 69.46 30.75
C ILE A 260 -7.86 69.13 30.04
N PRO A 261 -7.81 68.06 29.21
CA PRO A 261 -6.60 67.75 28.46
C PRO A 261 -6.27 68.98 27.61
N GLN A 262 -5.09 69.55 27.81
CA GLN A 262 -4.65 70.65 26.96
C GLN A 262 -4.65 70.13 25.52
N ARG A 263 -5.39 70.80 24.61
CA ARG A 263 -5.23 70.55 23.18
C ARG A 263 -3.77 70.81 22.88
N ASP A 264 -3.04 69.78 22.47
CA ASP A 264 -1.74 69.98 21.86
C ASP A 264 -2.00 70.78 20.57
N ASN A 265 -1.82 72.10 20.65
CA ASN A 265 -1.93 73.00 19.52
C ASN A 265 -0.71 72.73 18.64
N GLY A 266 -0.83 71.68 17.81
CA GLY A 266 0.18 71.31 16.83
C GLY A 266 0.59 72.52 16.00
N ARG A 267 1.85 72.91 16.13
CA ARG A 267 2.54 73.69 15.11
C ARG A 267 2.67 72.77 13.89
N TYR A 268 2.02 73.17 12.79
CA TYR A 268 2.28 72.65 11.45
C TYR A 268 3.71 72.96 11.02
#